data_AF-A0A496Y1H0-F1
#
_entry.id   AF-A0A496Y1H0-F1
#
_cell.length_a   1.000
_cell.length_b   1.000
_cell.length_c   1.000
_cell.angle_alpha   90.00
_cell.angle_beta   90.00
_cell.angle_gamma   90.00
#
_symmetry.space_group_name_H-M   'P 1'
#
loop_
_entity.id
_entity.type
_entity.pdbx_description
1 polymer ?
#
loop_
_entity_poly.entity_id
_entity_poly.type
_entity_poly.pdbx_seq_one_letter_code
_entity_poly.pdbx_strand_id
1 'polypeptide(L)'
;MRCVKIYDTTLRDGTQAEEFNLSLGDKIRIARKLDQIGVHYIEGGWPGANPKDNDFFLEIRNYALNNSRITAFGSTHHKDNPPEQDPNLLTLIASQAPVITIFGKSSVFQVKEVLRTTRERNLELIRNSLAFLKPHVEELIYDAEHFFDGFRDDPVYALQTLEAANQGGAACLVLCDTNGGTVTSNLIEIIKTVQERFPGVPLGIHAHNDAEMAVANSIAAVELGCEQVQGTINGFGERCGNANLCSIIPSIKLKLGLDCITDQQLTRLCETSRFVTELANLRHNRYLPYVGRSAFAHKGGMHAAAVLRNPRAYEHIDPELVGNERHIPVSELSGKGSIILKAREFGLELSRTDPVVEDTLKKIKQLEHQGFQFEGAEASLELLLREALGQRKKYFQLLGFRVIDQKVAEDEPPIPEATIRVHVGGNEVHTAAIGKGPVNALDKALLKALTRFYPRLAEMRLEDYKVRVLPDSEGTGGTVRVLIESADNDSRWGTVGVSFDIIEASWQALVDSINYKLFKDEQQSD
;
A
#
# COMPACT_ATOMS: atom_id res chain seq x y z
N MET A 1 -7.29 -30.36 6.56
CA MET A 1 -6.90 -29.17 7.35
C MET A 1 -8.09 -28.22 7.37
N ARG A 2 -8.27 -27.43 8.44
CA ARG A 2 -9.34 -26.42 8.51
C ARG A 2 -9.02 -25.29 7.52
N CYS A 3 -9.99 -24.86 6.73
CA CYS A 3 -9.86 -23.74 5.80
C CYS A 3 -10.50 -22.48 6.40
N VAL A 4 -9.74 -21.39 6.50
CA VAL A 4 -10.22 -20.09 6.98
C VAL A 4 -10.64 -19.24 5.79
N LYS A 5 -11.88 -18.74 5.84
CA LYS A 5 -12.47 -17.88 4.82
C LYS A 5 -12.00 -16.43 4.98
N ILE A 6 -11.54 -15.86 3.88
CA ILE A 6 -11.10 -14.47 3.80
C ILE A 6 -12.23 -13.66 3.17
N TYR A 7 -12.68 -12.64 3.87
CA TYR A 7 -13.74 -11.74 3.44
C TYR A 7 -13.16 -10.34 3.30
N ASP A 8 -13.08 -9.84 2.07
CA ASP A 8 -12.53 -8.52 1.77
C ASP A 8 -13.63 -7.46 1.74
N THR A 9 -13.42 -6.37 2.48
CA THR A 9 -14.31 -5.21 2.55
C THR A 9 -13.72 -3.95 1.91
N THR A 10 -12.66 -4.09 1.09
CA THR A 10 -11.91 -2.95 0.54
C THR A 10 -12.82 -2.04 -0.32
N LEU A 11 -13.78 -2.61 -1.04
CA LEU A 11 -14.65 -1.86 -1.96
C LEU A 11 -15.83 -1.15 -1.26
N ARG A 12 -16.08 -1.42 0.02
CA ARG A 12 -17.12 -0.78 0.84
C ARG A 12 -16.51 -0.07 2.03
N ASP A 13 -16.06 -0.82 3.03
CA ASP A 13 -15.47 -0.29 4.26
C ASP A 13 -14.16 0.46 3.97
N GLY A 14 -13.32 -0.10 3.10
CA GLY A 14 -12.10 0.57 2.66
C GLY A 14 -12.34 1.95 2.02
N THR A 15 -13.49 2.13 1.33
CA THR A 15 -13.87 3.42 0.73
C THR A 15 -14.37 4.47 1.72
N GLN A 16 -14.46 4.12 3.01
CA GLN A 16 -14.75 5.06 4.09
C GLN A 16 -13.48 5.73 4.64
N ALA A 17 -12.29 5.27 4.21
CA ALA A 17 -11.03 5.93 4.54
C ALA A 17 -10.93 7.30 3.87
N GLU A 18 -10.32 8.28 4.57
CA GLU A 18 -10.05 9.60 4.00
C GLU A 18 -9.14 9.48 2.77
N GLU A 19 -9.42 10.27 1.73
CA GLU A 19 -8.71 10.30 0.44
C GLU A 19 -8.76 8.99 -0.39
N PHE A 20 -9.34 7.90 0.11
CA PHE A 20 -9.48 6.65 -0.64
C PHE A 20 -10.70 6.68 -1.55
N ASN A 21 -10.51 7.10 -2.80
CA ASN A 21 -11.58 7.26 -3.78
C ASN A 21 -11.41 6.32 -4.96
N LEU A 22 -12.45 5.56 -5.27
CA LEU A 22 -12.48 4.64 -6.41
C LEU A 22 -13.59 4.99 -7.39
N SER A 23 -13.30 4.97 -8.68
CA SER A 23 -14.33 4.95 -9.72
C SER A 23 -15.00 3.57 -9.80
N LEU A 24 -16.13 3.46 -10.52
CA LEU A 24 -16.75 2.16 -10.80
C LEU A 24 -15.76 1.21 -11.50
N GLY A 25 -15.03 1.73 -12.50
CA GLY A 25 -14.01 0.94 -13.21
C GLY A 25 -12.90 0.44 -12.28
N ASP A 26 -12.48 1.25 -11.32
CA ASP A 26 -11.48 0.85 -10.33
C ASP A 26 -12.02 -0.26 -9.41
N LYS A 27 -13.27 -0.13 -8.93
CA LYS A 27 -13.92 -1.17 -8.12
C LYS A 27 -13.95 -2.52 -8.85
N ILE A 28 -14.33 -2.54 -10.13
CA ILE A 28 -14.35 -3.77 -10.95
C ILE A 28 -12.95 -4.36 -11.12
N ARG A 29 -11.95 -3.51 -11.41
CA ARG A 29 -10.56 -3.95 -11.56
C ARG A 29 -10.00 -4.54 -10.26
N ILE A 30 -10.30 -3.91 -9.12
CA ILE A 30 -9.90 -4.41 -7.80
C ILE A 30 -10.64 -5.72 -7.48
N ALA A 31 -11.95 -5.84 -7.71
CA ALA A 31 -12.69 -7.07 -7.49
C ALA A 31 -12.08 -8.26 -8.25
N ARG A 32 -11.69 -8.06 -9.52
CA ARG A 32 -11.01 -9.10 -10.31
C ARG A 32 -9.61 -9.40 -9.79
N LYS A 33 -8.90 -8.42 -9.24
CA LYS A 33 -7.59 -8.61 -8.60
C LYS A 33 -7.69 -9.40 -7.30
N LEU A 34 -8.75 -9.16 -6.52
CA LEU A 34 -9.08 -9.89 -5.31
C LEU A 34 -9.44 -11.36 -5.61
N ASP A 35 -10.27 -11.61 -6.63
CA ASP A 35 -10.57 -12.98 -7.09
C ASP A 35 -9.31 -13.74 -7.51
N GLN A 36 -8.39 -13.04 -8.17
CA GLN A 36 -7.11 -13.56 -8.63
C GLN A 36 -6.16 -14.00 -7.49
N ILE A 37 -6.26 -13.41 -6.30
CA ILE A 37 -5.52 -13.85 -5.10
C ILE A 37 -6.33 -14.82 -4.23
N GLY A 38 -7.55 -15.19 -4.65
CA GLY A 38 -8.34 -16.22 -4.01
C GLY A 38 -9.06 -15.81 -2.74
N VAL A 39 -9.37 -14.51 -2.54
CA VAL A 39 -10.28 -14.15 -1.44
C VAL A 39 -11.63 -14.82 -1.65
N HIS A 40 -12.30 -15.22 -0.58
CA HIS A 40 -13.52 -16.03 -0.69
C HIS A 40 -14.76 -15.17 -0.86
N TYR A 41 -14.78 -14.00 -0.23
CA TYR A 41 -15.87 -13.04 -0.31
C TYR A 41 -15.31 -11.66 -0.67
N ILE A 42 -16.00 -10.96 -1.56
CA ILE A 42 -15.71 -9.56 -1.94
C ILE A 42 -16.98 -8.77 -1.67
N GLU A 43 -16.94 -7.89 -0.67
CA GLU A 43 -18.04 -6.99 -0.36
C GLU A 43 -18.06 -5.81 -1.34
N GLY A 44 -19.05 -5.79 -2.23
CA GLY A 44 -19.10 -4.86 -3.36
C GLY A 44 -19.52 -3.43 -3.02
N GLY A 45 -20.21 -3.24 -1.89
CA GLY A 45 -20.84 -1.98 -1.52
C GLY A 45 -22.15 -2.18 -0.77
N TRP A 46 -22.87 -1.07 -0.55
CA TRP A 46 -24.19 -1.03 0.07
C TRP A 46 -25.25 -0.60 -0.96
N PRO A 47 -25.97 -1.56 -1.58
CA PRO A 47 -27.05 -1.26 -2.53
C PRO A 47 -28.12 -0.35 -1.92
N GLY A 48 -28.44 0.75 -2.60
CA GLY A 48 -29.43 1.73 -2.14
C GLY A 48 -28.85 2.90 -1.33
N ALA A 49 -27.63 2.78 -0.77
CA ALA A 49 -26.98 3.88 -0.07
C ALA A 49 -26.25 4.84 -1.04
N ASN A 50 -25.62 4.30 -2.09
CA ASN A 50 -24.88 5.07 -3.09
C ASN A 50 -25.18 4.55 -4.51
N PRO A 51 -25.50 5.43 -5.49
CA PRO A 51 -25.68 5.02 -6.88
C PRO A 51 -24.53 4.18 -7.45
N LYS A 52 -23.28 4.52 -7.10
CA LYS A 52 -22.08 3.81 -7.56
C LYS A 52 -22.06 2.33 -7.12
N ASP A 53 -22.61 2.03 -5.95
CA ASP A 53 -22.65 0.67 -5.43
C ASP A 53 -23.71 -0.14 -6.17
N ASN A 54 -24.86 0.46 -6.52
CA ASN A 54 -25.85 -0.19 -7.39
C ASN A 54 -25.24 -0.53 -8.76
N ASP A 55 -24.52 0.42 -9.35
CA ASP A 55 -23.85 0.22 -10.64
C ASP A 55 -22.78 -0.88 -10.56
N PHE A 56 -22.07 -1.00 -9.42
CA PHE A 56 -21.13 -2.09 -9.19
C PHE A 56 -21.81 -3.46 -9.26
N PHE A 57 -22.93 -3.66 -8.57
CA PHE A 57 -23.63 -4.95 -8.59
C PHE A 57 -24.24 -5.29 -9.96
N LEU A 58 -24.55 -4.29 -10.78
CA LEU A 58 -24.96 -4.50 -12.18
C LEU A 58 -23.77 -4.88 -13.05
N GLU A 59 -22.67 -4.13 -12.95
CA GLU A 59 -21.51 -4.28 -13.83
C GLU A 59 -20.69 -5.54 -13.51
N ILE A 60 -20.52 -5.91 -12.23
CA ILE A 60 -19.69 -7.05 -11.83
C ILE A 60 -20.22 -8.38 -12.38
N ARG A 61 -21.52 -8.47 -12.69
CA ARG A 61 -22.16 -9.66 -13.30
C ARG A 61 -21.63 -9.96 -14.70
N ASN A 62 -21.04 -8.97 -15.37
CA ASN A 62 -20.42 -9.15 -16.69
C ASN A 62 -19.04 -9.83 -16.62
N TYR A 63 -18.54 -10.12 -15.42
CA TYR A 63 -17.21 -10.70 -15.20
C TYR A 63 -17.33 -12.03 -14.45
N ALA A 64 -16.65 -13.06 -14.95
CA ALA A 64 -16.53 -14.33 -14.26
C ALA A 64 -15.50 -14.21 -13.11
N LEU A 65 -15.91 -14.61 -11.91
CA LEU A 65 -15.05 -14.77 -10.74
C LEU A 65 -14.94 -16.27 -10.45
N ASN A 66 -13.72 -16.77 -10.27
CA ASN A 66 -13.48 -18.22 -10.15
C ASN A 66 -13.33 -18.68 -8.70
N ASN A 67 -12.98 -17.77 -7.80
CA ASN A 67 -12.64 -18.05 -6.41
C ASN A 67 -13.56 -17.30 -5.43
N SER A 68 -14.00 -16.10 -5.81
CA SER A 68 -14.74 -15.20 -4.94
C SER A 68 -16.24 -15.20 -5.19
N ARG A 69 -17.00 -15.03 -4.10
CA ARG A 69 -18.44 -14.71 -4.14
C ARG A 69 -18.64 -13.24 -3.79
N ILE A 70 -19.44 -12.55 -4.59
CA ILE A 70 -19.78 -11.15 -4.33
C ILE A 70 -20.78 -11.07 -3.17
N THR A 71 -20.55 -10.13 -2.27
CA THR A 71 -21.43 -9.87 -1.13
C THR A 71 -22.01 -8.47 -1.19
N ALA A 72 -23.32 -8.34 -0.93
CA ALA A 72 -23.98 -7.07 -0.68
C ALA A 72 -24.06 -6.80 0.82
N PHE A 73 -23.69 -5.58 1.24
CA PHE A 73 -23.75 -5.15 2.63
C PHE A 73 -24.99 -4.29 2.90
N GLY A 74 -25.60 -4.45 4.07
CA GLY A 74 -26.67 -3.54 4.53
C GLY A 74 -26.95 -3.66 6.02
N SER A 75 -28.01 -3.00 6.48
CA SER A 75 -28.45 -3.08 7.88
C SER A 75 -29.63 -4.03 8.05
N THR A 76 -29.99 -4.33 9.31
CA THR A 76 -31.35 -4.78 9.64
C THR A 76 -32.41 -3.78 9.13
N HIS A 77 -33.65 -4.26 8.98
CA HIS A 77 -34.77 -3.40 8.56
C HIS A 77 -35.00 -2.26 9.56
N HIS A 78 -35.54 -1.15 9.06
CA HIS A 78 -35.89 0.00 9.90
C HIS A 78 -36.93 -0.41 10.95
N LYS A 79 -36.79 0.14 12.16
CA LYS A 79 -37.64 -0.25 13.31
C LYS A 79 -39.14 -0.01 13.10
N ASP A 80 -39.48 0.94 12.23
CA ASP A 80 -40.87 1.35 11.94
C ASP A 80 -41.49 0.60 10.76
N ASN A 81 -40.70 -0.16 10.00
CA ASN A 81 -41.17 -0.92 8.84
C ASN A 81 -41.10 -2.42 9.12
N PRO A 82 -42.02 -3.23 8.57
CA PRO A 82 -41.82 -4.67 8.52
C PRO A 82 -40.76 -5.03 7.45
N PRO A 83 -40.07 -6.18 7.56
CA PRO A 83 -39.00 -6.58 6.64
C PRO A 83 -39.39 -6.51 5.15
N GLU A 84 -40.61 -6.96 4.82
CA GLU A 84 -41.10 -7.04 3.44
C GLU A 84 -41.40 -5.68 2.78
N GLN A 85 -41.45 -4.60 3.57
CA GLN A 85 -41.64 -3.23 3.10
C GLN A 85 -40.39 -2.36 3.31
N ASP A 86 -39.30 -2.94 3.82
CA ASP A 86 -38.09 -2.18 4.10
C ASP A 86 -37.28 -1.94 2.82
N PRO A 87 -37.06 -0.67 2.42
CA PRO A 87 -36.35 -0.38 1.18
C PRO A 87 -34.93 -0.94 1.16
N ASN A 88 -34.23 -0.95 2.30
CA ASN A 88 -32.86 -1.45 2.38
C ASN A 88 -32.82 -2.97 2.17
N LEU A 89 -33.73 -3.75 2.77
CA LEU A 89 -33.77 -5.20 2.51
C LEU A 89 -34.15 -5.52 1.05
N LEU A 90 -35.07 -4.76 0.47
CA LEU A 90 -35.48 -4.93 -0.92
C LEU A 90 -34.35 -4.61 -1.91
N THR A 91 -33.52 -3.58 -1.65
CA THR A 91 -32.35 -3.27 -2.49
C THR A 91 -31.26 -4.33 -2.40
N LEU A 92 -31.07 -4.95 -1.22
CA LEU A 92 -30.16 -6.09 -1.07
C LEU A 92 -30.59 -7.28 -1.95
N ILE A 93 -31.89 -7.62 -1.97
CA ILE A 93 -32.42 -8.67 -2.86
C ILE A 93 -32.24 -8.27 -4.34
N ALA A 94 -32.55 -7.01 -4.69
CA ALA A 94 -32.42 -6.51 -6.06
C ALA A 94 -30.96 -6.50 -6.57
N SER A 95 -29.98 -6.44 -5.66
CA SER A 95 -28.56 -6.53 -6.00
C SER A 95 -28.15 -7.88 -6.61
N GLN A 96 -28.95 -8.93 -6.40
CA GLN A 96 -28.69 -10.32 -6.83
C GLN A 96 -27.29 -10.83 -6.44
N ALA A 97 -26.68 -10.28 -5.39
CA ALA A 97 -25.45 -10.83 -4.84
C ALA A 97 -25.74 -12.24 -4.28
N PRO A 98 -24.88 -13.23 -4.53
CA PRO A 98 -25.05 -14.60 -4.00
C PRO A 98 -24.96 -14.65 -2.46
N VAL A 99 -24.34 -13.64 -1.86
CA VAL A 99 -24.17 -13.50 -0.41
C VAL A 99 -24.71 -12.13 0.00
N ILE A 100 -25.42 -12.09 1.13
CA ILE A 100 -25.80 -10.84 1.77
C ILE A 100 -25.25 -10.84 3.20
N THR A 101 -24.55 -9.77 3.54
CA THR A 101 -24.09 -9.49 4.91
C THR A 101 -24.94 -8.35 5.46
N ILE A 102 -25.54 -8.55 6.62
CA ILE A 102 -26.21 -7.46 7.33
C ILE A 102 -25.66 -7.30 8.74
N PHE A 103 -25.59 -6.04 9.18
CA PHE A 103 -25.21 -5.73 10.56
C PHE A 103 -26.42 -5.45 11.45
N GLY A 104 -26.27 -5.75 12.74
CA GLY A 104 -27.18 -5.34 13.79
C GLY A 104 -26.44 -4.90 15.06
N LYS A 105 -27.02 -3.97 15.83
CA LYS A 105 -26.37 -3.44 17.05
C LYS A 105 -26.38 -4.47 18.18
N SER A 106 -25.21 -4.80 18.71
CA SER A 106 -25.02 -5.72 19.84
C SER A 106 -24.75 -5.02 21.19
N SER A 107 -24.75 -3.68 21.23
CA SER A 107 -24.61 -2.89 22.45
C SER A 107 -25.93 -2.25 22.88
N VAL A 108 -26.27 -2.35 24.17
CA VAL A 108 -27.46 -1.69 24.75
C VAL A 108 -27.40 -0.17 24.57
N PHE A 109 -26.21 0.41 24.69
CA PHE A 109 -25.98 1.84 24.46
C PHE A 109 -26.40 2.23 23.05
N GLN A 110 -25.91 1.51 22.03
CA GLN A 110 -26.26 1.76 20.63
C GLN A 110 -27.77 1.59 20.36
N VAL A 111 -28.39 0.60 20.98
CA VAL A 111 -29.83 0.34 20.83
C VAL A 111 -30.68 1.50 21.39
N LYS A 112 -30.30 2.03 22.55
CA LYS A 112 -31.04 3.12 23.21
C LYS A 112 -30.75 4.48 22.59
N GLU A 113 -29.49 4.81 22.37
CA GLU A 113 -29.08 6.17 22.00
C GLU A 113 -29.11 6.41 20.49
N VAL A 114 -28.73 5.39 19.70
CA VAL A 114 -28.60 5.52 18.24
C VAL A 114 -29.85 4.98 17.53
N LEU A 115 -30.23 3.73 17.77
CA LEU A 115 -31.46 3.17 17.16
C LEU A 115 -32.74 3.73 17.79
N ARG A 116 -32.66 4.22 19.03
CA ARG A 116 -33.79 4.75 19.81
C ARG A 116 -34.96 3.76 19.85
N THR A 117 -34.66 2.53 20.26
CA THR A 117 -35.62 1.43 20.36
C THR A 117 -35.37 0.60 21.63
N THR A 118 -36.18 -0.44 21.86
CA THR A 118 -36.01 -1.34 23.02
C THR A 118 -35.10 -2.52 22.70
N ARG A 119 -34.59 -3.17 23.75
CA ARG A 119 -33.78 -4.40 23.65
C ARG A 119 -34.52 -5.48 22.88
N GLU A 120 -35.77 -5.72 23.27
CA GLU A 120 -36.64 -6.75 22.70
C GLU A 120 -36.94 -6.46 21.23
N ARG A 121 -37.21 -5.19 20.90
CA ARG A 121 -37.46 -4.78 19.52
C ARG A 121 -36.21 -4.99 18.67
N ASN A 122 -35.02 -4.62 19.14
CA ASN A 122 -33.78 -4.84 18.39
C ASN A 122 -33.51 -6.33 18.10
N LEU A 123 -33.73 -7.23 19.07
CA LEU A 123 -33.64 -8.67 18.85
C LEU A 123 -34.60 -9.15 17.77
N GLU A 124 -35.83 -8.61 17.77
CA GLU A 124 -36.81 -8.88 16.72
C GLU A 124 -36.34 -8.37 15.35
N LEU A 125 -35.79 -7.15 15.26
CA LEU A 125 -35.25 -6.60 14.01
C LEU A 125 -34.17 -7.51 13.41
N ILE A 126 -33.22 -7.97 14.24
CA ILE A 126 -32.15 -8.87 13.83
C ILE A 126 -32.73 -10.16 13.25
N ARG A 127 -33.56 -10.86 14.03
CA ARG A 127 -34.12 -12.16 13.65
C ARG A 127 -35.00 -12.04 12.40
N ASN A 128 -35.90 -11.06 12.36
CA ASN A 128 -36.88 -10.92 11.28
C ASN A 128 -36.22 -10.46 9.98
N SER A 129 -35.17 -9.61 10.03
CA SER A 129 -34.41 -9.22 8.82
C SER A 129 -33.75 -10.44 8.18
N LEU A 130 -33.02 -11.23 8.98
CA LEU A 130 -32.32 -12.42 8.49
C LEU A 130 -33.31 -13.48 7.99
N ALA A 131 -34.39 -13.74 8.73
CA ALA A 131 -35.40 -14.72 8.34
C ALA A 131 -36.10 -14.33 7.03
N PHE A 132 -36.34 -13.03 6.81
CA PHE A 132 -36.90 -12.52 5.57
C PHE A 132 -35.93 -12.68 4.40
N LEU A 133 -34.64 -12.37 4.57
CA LEU A 133 -33.66 -12.47 3.51
C LEU A 133 -33.29 -13.92 3.15
N LYS A 134 -33.34 -14.85 4.11
CA LYS A 134 -32.89 -16.25 3.96
C LYS A 134 -33.41 -16.98 2.71
N PRO A 135 -34.71 -16.90 2.34
CA PRO A 135 -35.21 -17.56 1.14
C PRO A 135 -34.78 -16.89 -0.19
N HIS A 136 -34.14 -15.71 -0.15
CA HIS A 136 -33.80 -14.92 -1.34
C HIS A 136 -32.30 -14.93 -1.69
N VAL A 137 -31.47 -15.58 -0.88
CA VAL A 137 -30.01 -15.57 -1.03
C VAL A 137 -29.40 -16.92 -0.68
N GLU A 138 -28.25 -17.25 -1.26
CA GLU A 138 -27.59 -18.54 -1.02
C GLU A 138 -26.97 -18.59 0.39
N GLU A 139 -26.39 -17.47 0.84
CA GLU A 139 -25.73 -17.38 2.14
C GLU A 139 -26.00 -16.02 2.80
N LEU A 140 -26.23 -16.06 4.12
CA LEU A 140 -26.39 -14.89 4.97
C LEU A 140 -25.29 -14.84 6.00
N ILE A 141 -24.63 -13.69 6.12
CA ILE A 141 -23.64 -13.40 7.15
C ILE A 141 -24.21 -12.31 8.06
N TYR A 142 -24.05 -12.47 9.37
CA TYR A 142 -24.49 -11.48 10.33
C TYR A 142 -23.30 -10.84 11.04
N ASP A 143 -23.17 -9.53 10.89
CA ASP A 143 -22.17 -8.71 11.57
C ASP A 143 -22.76 -8.16 12.89
N ALA A 144 -22.27 -8.68 14.00
CA ALA A 144 -22.62 -8.24 15.34
C ALA A 144 -21.89 -6.92 15.65
N GLU A 145 -22.41 -5.80 15.16
CA GLU A 145 -21.79 -4.49 15.28
C GLU A 145 -21.70 -4.05 16.76
N HIS A 146 -20.53 -3.53 17.16
CA HIS A 146 -20.20 -3.16 18.53
C HIS A 146 -20.26 -4.34 19.54
N PHE A 147 -20.03 -5.57 19.08
CA PHE A 147 -20.18 -6.76 19.93
C PHE A 147 -19.26 -6.75 21.15
N PHE A 148 -17.96 -6.45 21.00
CA PHE A 148 -17.03 -6.55 22.12
C PHE A 148 -17.26 -5.50 23.22
N ASP A 149 -17.60 -4.27 22.85
CA ASP A 149 -18.00 -3.25 23.83
C ASP A 149 -19.37 -3.59 24.45
N GLY A 150 -20.33 -4.00 23.62
CA GLY A 150 -21.65 -4.43 24.10
C GLY A 150 -21.60 -5.62 25.06
N PHE A 151 -20.70 -6.58 24.81
CA PHE A 151 -20.47 -7.73 25.68
C PHE A 151 -19.86 -7.31 27.01
N ARG A 152 -18.94 -6.34 27.01
CA ARG A 152 -18.34 -5.82 28.25
C ARG A 152 -19.39 -5.14 29.13
N ASP A 153 -20.32 -4.42 28.53
CA ASP A 153 -21.39 -3.71 29.23
C ASP A 153 -22.51 -4.65 29.71
N ASP A 154 -22.97 -5.56 28.85
CA ASP A 154 -24.06 -6.50 29.13
C ASP A 154 -23.85 -7.81 28.33
N PRO A 155 -23.08 -8.78 28.89
CA PRO A 155 -22.77 -10.03 28.20
C PRO A 155 -24.01 -10.82 27.80
N VAL A 156 -25.05 -10.78 28.64
CA VAL A 156 -26.30 -11.51 28.41
C VAL A 156 -27.00 -10.97 27.18
N TYR A 157 -27.13 -9.65 27.07
CA TYR A 157 -27.77 -9.02 25.92
C TYR A 157 -26.96 -9.20 24.64
N ALA A 158 -25.63 -9.05 24.69
CA ALA A 158 -24.77 -9.26 23.54
C ALA A 158 -24.94 -10.69 22.98
N LEU A 159 -24.94 -11.72 23.84
CA LEU A 159 -25.21 -13.10 23.44
C LEU A 159 -26.64 -13.31 22.89
N GLN A 160 -27.66 -12.61 23.44
CA GLN A 160 -29.01 -12.65 22.89
C GLN A 160 -29.08 -12.12 21.45
N THR A 161 -28.26 -11.12 21.09
CA THR A 161 -28.22 -10.62 19.70
C THR A 161 -27.69 -11.68 18.72
N LEU A 162 -26.69 -12.46 19.13
CA LEU A 162 -26.16 -13.58 18.36
C LEU A 162 -27.18 -14.72 18.24
N GLU A 163 -27.90 -15.04 19.32
CA GLU A 163 -28.98 -16.03 19.32
C GLU A 163 -30.10 -15.62 18.35
N ALA A 164 -30.52 -14.36 18.37
CA ALA A 164 -31.52 -13.84 17.45
C ALA A 164 -31.07 -13.97 15.98
N ALA A 165 -29.79 -13.71 15.71
CA ALA A 165 -29.22 -13.87 14.37
C ALA A 165 -29.15 -15.33 13.91
N ASN A 166 -28.74 -16.23 14.80
CA ASN A 166 -28.72 -17.66 14.55
C ASN A 166 -30.13 -18.20 14.25
N GLN A 167 -31.13 -17.82 15.04
CA GLN A 167 -32.54 -18.16 14.82
C GLN A 167 -33.09 -17.56 13.51
N GLY A 168 -32.58 -16.41 13.08
CA GLY A 168 -32.89 -15.79 11.79
C GLY A 168 -32.28 -16.51 10.59
N GLY A 169 -31.38 -17.47 10.79
CA GLY A 169 -30.80 -18.29 9.72
C GLY A 169 -29.47 -17.78 9.16
N ALA A 170 -28.76 -16.92 9.89
CA ALA A 170 -27.38 -16.55 9.59
C ALA A 170 -26.49 -17.80 9.50
N ALA A 171 -25.67 -17.89 8.46
CA ALA A 171 -24.74 -18.99 8.24
C ALA A 171 -23.43 -18.79 9.04
N CYS A 172 -23.05 -17.54 9.29
CA CYS A 172 -21.88 -17.16 10.08
C CYS A 172 -22.23 -15.97 10.97
N LEU A 173 -21.82 -16.05 12.24
CA LEU A 173 -21.94 -14.96 13.21
C LEU A 173 -20.58 -14.26 13.36
N VAL A 174 -20.48 -13.04 12.88
CA VAL A 174 -19.23 -12.28 12.87
C VAL A 174 -19.21 -11.34 14.06
N LEU A 175 -18.18 -11.45 14.89
CA LEU A 175 -18.00 -10.60 16.05
C LEU A 175 -17.25 -9.34 15.64
N CYS A 176 -17.85 -8.16 15.79
CA CYS A 176 -17.23 -6.91 15.34
C CYS A 176 -16.60 -6.13 16.49
N ASP A 177 -15.29 -5.88 16.41
CA ASP A 177 -14.57 -4.91 17.25
C ASP A 177 -14.64 -3.53 16.59
N THR A 178 -15.86 -2.99 16.52
CA THR A 178 -16.20 -1.80 15.70
C THR A 178 -15.40 -0.56 16.09
N ASN A 179 -15.19 -0.35 17.39
CA ASN A 179 -14.37 0.76 17.87
C ASN A 179 -12.86 0.48 17.84
N GLY A 180 -12.45 -0.74 17.46
CA GLY A 180 -11.04 -1.14 17.35
C GLY A 180 -10.22 -1.09 18.64
N GLY A 181 -10.90 -1.00 19.79
CA GLY A 181 -10.29 -0.72 21.09
C GLY A 181 -10.05 -1.96 21.96
N THR A 182 -10.41 -3.16 21.49
CA THR A 182 -10.36 -4.35 22.33
C THR A 182 -8.94 -4.91 22.40
N VAL A 183 -8.42 -5.07 23.62
CA VAL A 183 -7.13 -5.76 23.83
C VAL A 183 -7.29 -7.27 23.60
N THR A 184 -6.31 -7.89 22.96
CA THR A 184 -6.37 -9.29 22.51
C THR A 184 -6.66 -10.29 23.63
N SER A 185 -6.14 -10.11 24.85
CA SER A 185 -6.45 -10.99 25.99
C SER A 185 -7.94 -11.00 26.32
N ASN A 186 -8.59 -9.83 26.29
CA ASN A 186 -10.01 -9.69 26.61
C ASN A 186 -10.86 -10.27 25.48
N LEU A 187 -10.46 -10.05 24.21
CA LEU A 187 -11.09 -10.65 23.05
C LEU A 187 -11.09 -12.18 23.14
N ILE A 188 -9.97 -12.79 23.56
CA ILE A 188 -9.86 -14.24 23.72
C ILE A 188 -10.87 -14.79 24.73
N GLU A 189 -11.03 -14.14 25.88
CA GLU A 189 -12.00 -14.54 26.91
C GLU A 189 -13.44 -14.45 26.41
N ILE A 190 -13.76 -13.37 25.70
CA ILE A 190 -15.08 -13.14 25.12
C ILE A 190 -15.40 -14.21 24.06
N ILE A 191 -14.47 -14.47 23.12
CA ILE A 191 -14.68 -15.48 22.07
C ILE A 191 -14.89 -16.87 22.67
N LYS A 192 -14.13 -17.27 23.70
CA LYS A 192 -14.34 -18.55 24.39
C LYS A 192 -15.75 -18.67 24.96
N THR A 193 -16.24 -17.61 25.58
CA THR A 193 -17.62 -17.57 26.11
C THR A 193 -18.65 -17.71 25.00
N VAL A 194 -18.44 -17.07 23.85
CA VAL A 194 -19.29 -17.22 22.67
C VAL A 194 -19.28 -18.65 22.15
N GLN A 195 -18.10 -19.28 22.04
CA GLN A 195 -17.97 -20.66 21.57
C GLN A 195 -18.66 -21.68 22.49
N GLU A 196 -18.55 -21.50 23.80
CA GLU A 196 -19.26 -22.33 24.78
C GLU A 196 -20.79 -22.19 24.65
N ARG A 197 -21.26 -20.99 24.32
CA ARG A 197 -22.70 -20.72 24.16
C ARG A 197 -23.26 -21.21 22.82
N PHE A 198 -22.46 -21.19 21.76
CA PHE A 198 -22.87 -21.51 20.39
C PHE A 198 -22.03 -22.65 19.79
N PRO A 199 -22.06 -23.87 20.37
CA PRO A 199 -21.25 -24.98 19.89
C PRO A 199 -21.64 -25.36 18.46
N GLY A 200 -20.66 -25.37 17.56
CA GLY A 200 -20.84 -25.76 16.15
C GLY A 200 -21.45 -24.69 15.25
N VAL A 201 -21.68 -23.47 15.75
CA VAL A 201 -22.08 -22.33 14.90
C VAL A 201 -20.83 -21.69 14.31
N PRO A 202 -20.73 -21.48 12.98
CA PRO A 202 -19.59 -20.81 12.37
C PRO A 202 -19.46 -19.36 12.88
N LEU A 203 -18.27 -19.02 13.37
CA LEU A 203 -17.94 -17.70 13.87
C LEU A 203 -16.95 -16.99 12.95
N GLY A 204 -17.10 -15.67 12.83
CA GLY A 204 -16.14 -14.79 12.16
C GLY A 204 -15.68 -13.64 13.04
N ILE A 205 -14.69 -12.89 12.56
CA ILE A 205 -14.17 -11.68 13.21
C ILE A 205 -14.07 -10.53 12.20
N HIS A 206 -14.49 -9.33 12.61
CA HIS A 206 -14.25 -8.07 11.90
C HIS A 206 -13.67 -7.06 12.89
N ALA A 207 -12.38 -6.76 12.79
CA ALA A 207 -11.70 -5.90 13.75
C ALA A 207 -11.25 -4.58 13.11
N HIS A 208 -11.52 -3.47 13.79
CA HIS A 208 -10.93 -2.16 13.48
C HIS A 208 -9.63 -1.94 14.27
N ASN A 209 -8.82 -0.96 13.84
CA ASN A 209 -7.43 -0.83 14.26
C ASN A 209 -7.13 0.36 15.18
N ASP A 210 -8.14 0.93 15.84
CA ASP A 210 -7.98 2.11 16.69
C ASP A 210 -6.97 1.94 17.84
N ALA A 211 -6.78 0.71 18.35
CA ALA A 211 -5.74 0.37 19.34
C ALA A 211 -4.50 -0.33 18.74
N GLU A 212 -4.36 -0.36 17.40
CA GLU A 212 -3.31 -1.12 16.68
C GLU A 212 -3.32 -2.64 16.97
N MET A 213 -4.50 -3.18 17.31
CA MET A 213 -4.69 -4.59 17.68
C MET A 213 -5.45 -5.41 16.62
N ALA A 214 -5.90 -4.82 15.51
CA ALA A 214 -6.84 -5.50 14.59
C ALA A 214 -6.29 -6.80 14.02
N VAL A 215 -5.02 -6.81 13.60
CA VAL A 215 -4.35 -8.00 13.07
C VAL A 215 -4.17 -9.05 14.16
N ALA A 216 -3.69 -8.66 15.34
CA ALA A 216 -3.49 -9.57 16.47
C ALA A 216 -4.82 -10.21 16.92
N ASN A 217 -5.87 -9.40 17.04
CA ASN A 217 -7.23 -9.82 17.36
C ASN A 217 -7.79 -10.80 16.34
N SER A 218 -7.59 -10.52 15.05
CA SER A 218 -8.05 -11.39 13.96
C SER A 218 -7.33 -12.74 13.98
N ILE A 219 -6.01 -12.76 14.22
CA ILE A 219 -5.24 -14.00 14.33
C ILE A 219 -5.65 -14.80 15.56
N ALA A 220 -5.82 -14.15 16.72
CA ALA A 220 -6.26 -14.81 17.96
C ALA A 220 -7.65 -15.45 17.80
N ALA A 221 -8.58 -14.76 17.12
CA ALA A 221 -9.90 -15.31 16.81
C ALA A 221 -9.81 -16.57 15.93
N VAL A 222 -8.94 -16.56 14.91
CA VAL A 222 -8.67 -17.75 14.09
C VAL A 222 -8.07 -18.89 14.92
N GLU A 223 -7.08 -18.62 15.77
CA GLU A 223 -6.49 -19.64 16.65
C GLU A 223 -7.55 -20.30 17.56
N LEU A 224 -8.54 -19.53 18.02
CA LEU A 224 -9.64 -20.05 18.83
C LEU A 224 -10.66 -20.87 18.04
N GLY A 225 -10.79 -20.68 16.73
CA GLY A 225 -11.72 -21.47 15.93
C GLY A 225 -12.56 -20.70 14.94
N CYS A 226 -12.48 -19.36 14.89
CA CYS A 226 -13.22 -18.59 13.90
C CYS A 226 -12.86 -19.04 12.48
N GLU A 227 -13.90 -19.27 11.69
CA GLU A 227 -13.82 -19.82 10.34
C GLU A 227 -13.72 -18.72 9.28
N GLN A 228 -14.03 -17.47 9.63
CA GLN A 228 -13.97 -16.33 8.73
C GLN A 228 -13.23 -15.13 9.35
N VAL A 229 -12.47 -14.40 8.54
CA VAL A 229 -11.86 -13.12 8.91
C VAL A 229 -12.24 -12.07 7.87
N GLN A 230 -12.79 -10.96 8.35
CA GLN A 230 -13.08 -9.78 7.55
C GLN A 230 -11.98 -8.73 7.71
N GLY A 231 -11.68 -8.01 6.64
CA GLY A 231 -10.71 -6.92 6.65
C GLY A 231 -10.51 -6.32 5.26
N THR A 232 -9.49 -5.49 5.10
CA THR A 232 -9.19 -4.83 3.83
C THR A 232 -7.74 -5.01 3.40
N ILE A 233 -7.51 -4.91 2.09
CA ILE A 233 -6.16 -4.79 1.54
C ILE A 233 -5.53 -3.50 2.09
N ASN A 234 -4.31 -3.64 2.61
CA ASN A 234 -3.53 -2.57 3.23
C ASN A 234 -4.13 -1.96 4.52
N GLY A 235 -5.24 -2.52 5.04
CA GLY A 235 -5.87 -2.05 6.27
C GLY A 235 -6.65 -0.74 6.13
N PHE A 236 -7.04 -0.33 4.91
CA PHE A 236 -7.91 0.84 4.72
C PHE A 236 -9.28 0.66 5.41
N GLY A 237 -9.85 1.77 5.89
CA GLY A 237 -11.15 1.79 6.56
C GLY A 237 -11.36 3.10 7.29
N GLU A 238 -12.47 3.19 8.04
CA GLU A 238 -12.71 4.35 8.92
C GLU A 238 -11.58 4.55 9.95
N ARG A 239 -11.27 5.80 10.28
CA ARG A 239 -10.34 6.20 11.35
C ARG A 239 -8.94 5.59 11.16
N CYS A 240 -8.55 4.66 12.02
CA CYS A 240 -7.28 3.94 11.99
C CYS A 240 -7.31 2.70 11.07
N GLY A 241 -8.44 2.43 10.42
CA GLY A 241 -8.58 1.39 9.42
C GLY A 241 -9.13 0.06 9.94
N ASN A 242 -9.21 -0.91 9.03
CA ASN A 242 -9.63 -2.28 9.29
C ASN A 242 -8.43 -3.20 9.52
N ALA A 243 -8.70 -4.42 9.95
CA ALA A 243 -7.72 -5.50 9.99
C ALA A 243 -7.05 -5.69 8.61
N ASN A 244 -5.72 -5.60 8.57
CA ASN A 244 -4.97 -5.61 7.32
C ASN A 244 -4.83 -7.04 6.76
N LEU A 245 -5.54 -7.34 5.67
CA LEU A 245 -5.50 -8.65 5.01
C LEU A 245 -4.11 -8.99 4.45
N CYS A 246 -3.30 -8.00 4.08
CA CYS A 246 -1.92 -8.22 3.66
C CYS A 246 -1.02 -8.77 4.77
N SER A 247 -1.40 -8.56 6.04
CA SER A 247 -0.73 -9.14 7.20
C SER A 247 -1.36 -10.46 7.63
N ILE A 248 -2.68 -10.56 7.56
CA ILE A 248 -3.46 -11.71 8.06
C ILE A 248 -3.28 -12.94 7.17
N ILE A 249 -3.46 -12.80 5.85
CA ILE A 249 -3.39 -13.92 4.90
C ILE A 249 -2.07 -14.70 5.03
N PRO A 250 -0.87 -14.06 4.94
CA PRO A 250 0.38 -14.79 5.08
C PRO A 250 0.59 -15.33 6.50
N SER A 251 0.06 -14.67 7.54
CA SER A 251 0.16 -15.17 8.91
C SER A 251 -0.65 -16.46 9.09
N ILE A 252 -1.88 -16.52 8.56
CA ILE A 252 -2.70 -17.74 8.57
C ILE A 252 -1.99 -18.87 7.80
N LYS A 253 -1.55 -18.58 6.56
CA LYS A 253 -0.96 -19.59 5.68
C LYS A 253 0.41 -20.08 6.15
N LEU A 254 1.34 -19.15 6.41
CA LEU A 254 2.75 -19.46 6.65
C LEU A 254 3.10 -19.66 8.14
N LYS A 255 2.33 -19.09 9.07
CA LYS A 255 2.62 -19.16 10.51
C LYS A 255 1.71 -20.14 11.24
N LEU A 256 0.40 -20.10 10.98
CA LEU A 256 -0.54 -21.06 11.56
C LEU A 256 -0.61 -22.39 10.78
N GLY A 257 -0.10 -22.42 9.54
CA GLY A 257 -0.16 -23.61 8.69
C GLY A 257 -1.59 -24.00 8.30
N LEU A 258 -2.50 -23.03 8.25
CA LEU A 258 -3.90 -23.22 7.90
C LEU A 258 -4.14 -22.81 6.44
N ASP A 259 -5.09 -23.48 5.78
CA ASP A 259 -5.45 -23.12 4.42
C ASP A 259 -6.36 -21.90 4.40
N CYS A 260 -6.07 -20.95 3.52
CA CYS A 260 -6.94 -19.80 3.25
C CYS A 260 -6.86 -19.38 1.77
N ILE A 261 -5.68 -19.48 1.16
CA ILE A 261 -5.46 -19.36 -0.28
C ILE A 261 -4.39 -20.38 -0.72
N THR A 262 -4.20 -20.54 -2.03
CA THR A 262 -3.11 -21.36 -2.57
C THR A 262 -1.76 -20.64 -2.47
N ASP A 263 -0.66 -21.39 -2.48
CA ASP A 263 0.69 -20.82 -2.44
C ASP A 263 0.96 -19.92 -3.66
N GLN A 264 0.47 -20.32 -4.85
CA GLN A 264 0.60 -19.51 -6.06
C GLN A 264 -0.17 -18.18 -5.92
N GLN A 265 -1.37 -18.19 -5.35
CA GLN A 265 -2.12 -16.95 -5.10
C GLN A 265 -1.39 -16.05 -4.09
N LEU A 266 -0.74 -16.63 -3.07
CA LEU A 266 0.01 -15.88 -2.06
C LEU A 266 1.17 -15.07 -2.66
N THR A 267 1.85 -15.59 -3.69
CA THR A 267 2.93 -14.86 -4.39
C THR A 267 2.47 -13.57 -5.09
N ARG A 268 1.16 -13.32 -5.17
CA ARG A 268 0.58 -12.14 -5.85
C ARG A 268 0.12 -11.06 -4.86
N LEU A 269 0.35 -11.28 -3.56
CA LEU A 269 -0.13 -10.40 -2.51
C LEU A 269 0.51 -9.01 -2.56
N CYS A 270 1.84 -8.94 -2.74
CA CYS A 270 2.56 -7.67 -2.87
C CYS A 270 2.10 -6.85 -4.09
N GLU A 271 1.92 -7.51 -5.24
CA GLU A 271 1.40 -6.88 -6.46
C GLU A 271 -0.01 -6.31 -6.23
N THR A 272 -0.89 -7.08 -5.58
CA THR A 272 -2.27 -6.67 -5.27
C THR A 272 -2.32 -5.49 -4.30
N SER A 273 -1.47 -5.52 -3.27
CA SER A 273 -1.30 -4.42 -2.32
C SER A 273 -0.93 -3.10 -3.02
N ARG A 274 0.04 -3.14 -3.95
CA ARG A 274 0.45 -1.95 -4.72
C ARG A 274 -0.65 -1.49 -5.67
N PHE A 275 -1.30 -2.42 -6.37
CA PHE A 275 -2.35 -2.15 -7.33
C PHE A 275 -3.55 -1.40 -6.73
N VAL A 276 -4.01 -1.80 -5.53
CA VAL A 276 -5.12 -1.11 -4.85
C VAL A 276 -4.76 0.34 -4.53
N THR A 277 -3.55 0.58 -4.01
CA THR A 277 -3.08 1.92 -3.69
C THR A 277 -2.86 2.78 -4.93
N GLU A 278 -2.37 2.19 -6.03
CA GLU A 278 -2.22 2.87 -7.32
C GLU A 278 -3.57 3.32 -7.89
N LEU A 279 -4.59 2.47 -7.87
CA LEU A 279 -5.93 2.83 -8.35
C LEU A 279 -6.63 3.87 -7.46
N ALA A 280 -6.33 3.87 -6.16
CA ALA A 280 -6.78 4.92 -5.26
C ALA A 280 -5.97 6.23 -5.41
N ASN A 281 -4.96 6.28 -6.29
CA ASN A 281 -4.03 7.40 -6.46
C ASN A 281 -3.31 7.80 -5.16
N LEU A 282 -3.00 6.81 -4.32
CA LEU A 282 -2.30 6.98 -3.06
C LEU A 282 -0.86 6.47 -3.16
N ARG A 283 0.03 6.92 -2.26
CA ARG A 283 1.39 6.38 -2.16
C ARG A 283 1.37 5.07 -1.36
N HIS A 284 2.00 4.03 -1.90
CA HIS A 284 2.13 2.75 -1.20
C HIS A 284 3.02 2.90 0.04
N ASN A 285 2.53 2.46 1.20
CA ASN A 285 3.30 2.52 2.43
C ASN A 285 4.41 1.45 2.40
N ARG A 286 5.66 1.92 2.24
CA ARG A 286 6.86 1.07 2.17
C ARG A 286 7.09 0.20 3.40
N TYR A 287 6.50 0.53 4.55
CA TYR A 287 6.70 -0.18 5.82
C TYR A 287 5.59 -1.20 6.15
N LEU A 288 4.61 -1.41 5.26
CA LEU A 288 3.58 -2.43 5.50
C LEU A 288 4.22 -3.81 5.72
N PRO A 289 3.77 -4.57 6.74
CA PRO A 289 4.23 -5.94 6.96
C PRO A 289 4.01 -6.80 5.71
N TYR A 290 4.95 -7.69 5.41
CA TYR A 290 4.98 -8.59 4.25
C TYR A 290 5.06 -7.92 2.86
N VAL A 291 4.27 -6.89 2.58
CA VAL A 291 4.09 -6.33 1.22
C VAL A 291 4.81 -4.99 0.99
N GLY A 292 5.26 -4.33 2.05
CA GLY A 292 6.04 -3.10 1.96
C GLY A 292 7.42 -3.35 1.36
N ARG A 293 7.91 -2.44 0.51
CA ARG A 293 9.29 -2.50 -0.05
C ARG A 293 10.36 -2.60 1.04
N SER A 294 10.10 -2.05 2.24
CA SER A 294 11.02 -2.08 3.38
C SER A 294 10.79 -3.24 4.35
N ALA A 295 9.80 -4.11 4.13
CA ALA A 295 9.52 -5.25 5.01
C ALA A 295 10.69 -6.25 5.09
N PHE A 296 11.48 -6.35 4.01
CA PHE A 296 12.68 -7.20 3.91
C PHE A 296 13.93 -6.38 3.57
N ALA A 297 14.00 -5.15 4.08
CA ALA A 297 15.14 -4.27 3.86
C ALA A 297 16.21 -4.42 4.95
N HIS A 298 17.48 -4.60 4.54
CA HIS A 298 18.61 -4.79 5.47
C HIS A 298 19.66 -3.69 5.30
N LYS A 299 19.47 -2.56 6.00
CA LYS A 299 20.37 -1.40 5.91
C LYS A 299 21.64 -1.53 6.77
N GLY A 300 21.54 -2.12 7.95
CA GLY A 300 22.69 -2.27 8.86
C GLY A 300 23.72 -3.25 8.29
N GLY A 301 24.99 -2.85 8.18
CA GLY A 301 26.02 -3.67 7.53
C GLY A 301 26.19 -5.08 8.12
N MET A 302 26.03 -5.24 9.44
CA MET A 302 26.03 -6.56 10.08
C MET A 302 24.81 -7.41 9.67
N HIS A 303 23.62 -6.81 9.62
CA HIS A 303 22.39 -7.50 9.21
C HIS A 303 22.48 -7.94 7.74
N ALA A 304 22.88 -7.02 6.85
CA ALA A 304 23.07 -7.31 5.43
C ALA A 304 24.07 -8.47 5.21
N ALA A 305 25.21 -8.44 5.90
CA ALA A 305 26.22 -9.49 5.79
C ALA A 305 25.73 -10.85 6.29
N ALA A 306 24.92 -10.88 7.35
CA ALA A 306 24.39 -12.11 7.91
C ALA A 306 23.23 -12.68 7.07
N VAL A 307 22.33 -11.84 6.55
CA VAL A 307 21.26 -12.28 5.63
C VAL A 307 21.83 -12.88 4.36
N LEU A 308 22.90 -12.30 3.81
CA LEU A 308 23.62 -12.85 2.65
C LEU A 308 24.23 -14.23 2.91
N ARG A 309 24.55 -14.56 4.17
CA ARG A 309 25.06 -15.89 4.55
C ARG A 309 23.92 -16.86 4.83
N ASN A 310 22.92 -16.42 5.56
CA ASN A 310 21.73 -17.18 5.89
C ASN A 310 20.56 -16.22 6.17
N PRO A 311 19.58 -16.14 5.25
CA PRO A 311 18.44 -15.23 5.38
C PRO A 311 17.64 -15.38 6.69
N ARG A 312 17.56 -16.59 7.24
CA ARG A 312 16.83 -16.89 8.48
C ARG A 312 17.36 -16.15 9.70
N ALA A 313 18.54 -15.54 9.62
CA ALA A 313 19.10 -14.74 10.69
C ALA A 313 18.27 -13.48 10.99
N TYR A 314 17.61 -12.90 9.98
CA TYR A 314 16.83 -11.65 10.12
C TYR A 314 15.50 -11.66 9.37
N GLU A 315 15.20 -12.70 8.59
CA GLU A 315 13.94 -12.82 7.87
C GLU A 315 13.09 -13.94 8.48
N HIS A 316 11.84 -13.60 8.82
CA HIS A 316 10.90 -14.54 9.40
C HIS A 316 10.23 -15.44 8.36
N ILE A 317 10.31 -15.10 7.07
CA ILE A 317 9.88 -15.90 5.91
C ILE A 317 10.79 -15.58 4.72
N ASP A 318 10.74 -16.40 3.67
CA ASP A 318 11.28 -16.02 2.36
C ASP A 318 10.35 -14.97 1.71
N PRO A 319 10.84 -13.77 1.32
CA PRO A 319 10.02 -12.72 0.74
C PRO A 319 9.29 -13.13 -0.56
N GLU A 320 9.87 -14.05 -1.35
CA GLU A 320 9.27 -14.47 -2.63
C GLU A 320 7.92 -15.18 -2.44
N LEU A 321 7.70 -15.80 -1.27
CA LEU A 321 6.44 -16.47 -0.93
C LEU A 321 5.23 -15.53 -0.95
N VAL A 322 5.44 -14.24 -0.71
CA VAL A 322 4.38 -13.21 -0.71
C VAL A 322 4.49 -12.25 -1.90
N GLY A 323 5.36 -12.56 -2.88
CA GLY A 323 5.63 -11.71 -4.03
C GLY A 323 6.47 -10.48 -3.72
N ASN A 324 7.20 -10.49 -2.60
CA ASN A 324 8.13 -9.43 -2.27
C ASN A 324 9.56 -9.87 -2.56
N GLU A 325 10.51 -8.97 -2.40
CA GLU A 325 11.93 -9.23 -2.61
C GLU A 325 12.76 -8.71 -1.45
N ARG A 326 13.93 -9.31 -1.25
CA ARG A 326 14.92 -8.81 -0.31
C ARG A 326 15.56 -7.55 -0.88
N HIS A 327 15.67 -6.52 -0.05
CA HIS A 327 16.29 -5.25 -0.46
C HIS A 327 17.50 -4.92 0.42
N ILE A 328 18.68 -4.74 -0.17
CA ILE A 328 19.87 -4.28 0.57
C ILE A 328 20.24 -2.88 0.09
N PRO A 329 19.75 -1.82 0.75
CA PRO A 329 20.11 -0.47 0.37
C PRO A 329 21.60 -0.23 0.67
N VAL A 330 22.26 0.54 -0.19
CA VAL A 330 23.63 0.98 0.03
C VAL A 330 23.61 2.32 0.76
N SER A 331 24.40 2.41 1.83
CA SER A 331 24.57 3.60 2.68
C SER A 331 25.91 3.57 3.42
N GLU A 332 26.18 4.55 4.29
CA GLU A 332 27.39 4.68 5.12
C GLU A 332 27.62 3.46 6.04
N LEU A 333 26.54 2.76 6.40
CA LEU A 333 26.56 1.55 7.22
C LEU A 333 26.87 0.29 6.40
N SER A 334 26.99 0.41 5.08
CA SER A 334 27.29 -0.72 4.19
C SER A 334 28.71 -1.23 4.38
N GLY A 335 28.86 -2.54 4.22
CA GLY A 335 30.16 -3.19 4.08
C GLY A 335 30.45 -3.56 2.63
N LYS A 336 31.63 -4.13 2.38
CA LYS A 336 32.03 -4.64 1.05
C LYS A 336 30.98 -5.58 0.42
N GLY A 337 30.33 -6.40 1.24
CA GLY A 337 29.31 -7.35 0.78
C GLY A 337 28.10 -6.67 0.15
N SER A 338 27.63 -5.55 0.73
CA SER A 338 26.49 -4.79 0.19
C SER A 338 26.82 -4.16 -1.15
N ILE A 339 28.04 -3.62 -1.31
CA ILE A 339 28.52 -3.06 -2.58
C ILE A 339 28.58 -4.13 -3.67
N ILE A 340 29.11 -5.32 -3.36
CA ILE A 340 29.22 -6.41 -4.33
C ILE A 340 27.84 -6.92 -4.75
N LEU A 341 26.90 -7.05 -3.80
CA LEU A 341 25.53 -7.44 -4.15
C LEU A 341 24.90 -6.39 -5.06
N LYS A 342 24.96 -5.12 -4.67
CA LYS A 342 24.36 -4.04 -5.46
C LYS A 342 25.00 -3.91 -6.85
N ALA A 343 26.31 -4.10 -6.94
CA ALA A 343 27.02 -4.17 -8.22
C ALA A 343 26.47 -5.30 -9.10
N ARG A 344 26.23 -6.50 -8.54
CA ARG A 344 25.62 -7.61 -9.30
C ARG A 344 24.20 -7.29 -9.78
N GLU A 345 23.39 -6.60 -8.98
CA GLU A 345 22.06 -6.13 -9.42
C GLU A 345 22.16 -5.19 -10.63
N PHE A 346 23.25 -4.41 -10.74
CA PHE A 346 23.56 -3.56 -11.90
C PHE A 346 24.29 -4.29 -13.04
N GLY A 347 24.44 -5.62 -12.96
CA GLY A 347 25.18 -6.41 -13.96
C GLY A 347 26.70 -6.23 -13.90
N LEU A 348 27.25 -5.77 -12.77
CA LEU A 348 28.68 -5.58 -12.54
C LEU A 348 29.25 -6.73 -11.71
N GLU A 349 30.25 -7.41 -12.25
CA GLU A 349 30.98 -8.47 -11.52
C GLU A 349 32.15 -7.89 -10.73
N LEU A 350 31.97 -7.76 -9.41
CA LEU A 350 33.03 -7.34 -8.49
C LEU A 350 33.49 -8.50 -7.60
N SER A 351 34.81 -8.70 -7.50
CA SER A 351 35.39 -9.63 -6.53
C SER A 351 35.55 -8.97 -5.16
N ARG A 352 35.53 -9.78 -4.08
CA ARG A 352 35.69 -9.26 -2.70
C ARG A 352 37.04 -8.58 -2.45
N THR A 353 38.05 -8.98 -3.21
CA THR A 353 39.43 -8.51 -3.14
C THR A 353 39.71 -7.38 -4.11
N ASP A 354 38.74 -6.98 -4.92
CA ASP A 354 38.89 -5.89 -5.87
C ASP A 354 39.13 -4.57 -5.12
N PRO A 355 40.25 -3.85 -5.38
CA PRO A 355 40.50 -2.54 -4.80
C PRO A 355 39.36 -1.55 -5.02
N VAL A 356 38.65 -1.66 -6.15
CA VAL A 356 37.51 -0.81 -6.51
C VAL A 356 36.41 -0.85 -5.46
N VAL A 357 36.18 -2.00 -4.81
CA VAL A 357 35.14 -2.14 -3.77
C VAL A 357 35.48 -1.31 -2.54
N GLU A 358 36.74 -1.30 -2.11
CA GLU A 358 37.19 -0.53 -0.95
C GLU A 358 37.13 0.98 -1.26
N ASP A 359 37.61 1.38 -2.42
CA ASP A 359 37.66 2.79 -2.82
C ASP A 359 36.26 3.35 -3.03
N THR A 360 35.37 2.58 -3.66
CA THR A 360 33.95 2.97 -3.81
C THR A 360 33.28 3.09 -2.45
N LEU A 361 33.54 2.16 -1.53
CA LEU A 361 32.97 2.23 -0.17
C LEU A 361 33.44 3.48 0.59
N LYS A 362 34.73 3.81 0.51
CA LYS A 362 35.26 5.05 1.09
C LYS A 362 34.62 6.28 0.45
N LYS A 363 34.46 6.27 -0.87
CA LYS A 363 33.83 7.38 -1.60
C LYS A 363 32.37 7.57 -1.21
N ILE A 364 31.60 6.48 -1.10
CA ILE A 364 30.20 6.52 -0.64
C ILE A 364 30.12 7.09 0.77
N LYS A 365 30.95 6.61 1.71
CA LYS A 365 30.99 7.15 3.08
C LYS A 365 31.32 8.64 3.11
N GLN A 366 32.28 9.08 2.30
CA GLN A 366 32.64 10.48 2.18
C GLN A 366 31.48 11.33 1.63
N LEU A 367 30.81 10.84 0.58
CA LEU A 367 29.67 11.55 -0.03
C LEU A 367 28.48 11.60 0.94
N GLU A 368 28.15 10.50 1.63
CA GLU A 368 27.08 10.52 2.62
C GLU A 368 27.38 11.45 3.80
N HIS A 369 28.65 11.52 4.23
CA HIS A 369 29.08 12.50 5.23
C HIS A 369 28.93 13.96 4.73
N GLN A 370 29.05 14.18 3.42
CA GLN A 370 28.77 15.49 2.79
C GLN A 370 27.27 15.77 2.63
N GLY A 371 26.40 14.79 2.92
CA GLY A 371 24.95 14.91 2.87
C GLY A 371 24.26 14.10 1.79
N PHE A 372 25.00 13.37 0.95
CA PHE A 372 24.40 12.51 -0.08
C PHE A 372 23.57 11.40 0.57
N GLN A 373 22.54 10.96 -0.14
CA GLN A 373 21.75 9.81 0.28
C GLN A 373 21.53 8.94 -0.95
N PHE A 374 22.24 7.82 -1.02
CA PHE A 374 22.09 6.87 -2.13
C PHE A 374 20.85 5.98 -1.97
N GLU A 375 20.28 5.91 -0.75
CA GLU A 375 18.97 5.32 -0.51
C GLU A 375 17.89 6.13 -1.26
N GLY A 376 17.34 5.55 -2.34
CA GLY A 376 16.41 6.23 -3.24
C GLY A 376 17.07 6.95 -4.42
N ALA A 377 18.40 6.88 -4.56
CA ALA A 377 19.16 7.43 -5.68
C ALA A 377 20.08 6.35 -6.32
N GLU A 378 19.47 5.20 -6.64
CA GLU A 378 20.20 4.03 -7.13
C GLU A 378 20.93 4.28 -8.46
N ALA A 379 20.42 5.15 -9.32
CA ALA A 379 21.09 5.49 -10.58
C ALA A 379 22.39 6.27 -10.34
N SER A 380 22.41 7.23 -9.39
CA SER A 380 23.65 7.91 -9.00
C SER A 380 24.67 6.93 -8.42
N LEU A 381 24.21 5.93 -7.66
CA LEU A 381 25.08 4.88 -7.14
C LEU A 381 25.64 3.98 -8.25
N GLU A 382 24.82 3.57 -9.21
CA GLU A 382 25.26 2.76 -10.35
C GLU A 382 26.30 3.51 -11.18
N LEU A 383 26.06 4.78 -11.49
CA LEU A 383 27.02 5.63 -12.19
C LEU A 383 28.34 5.76 -11.43
N LEU A 384 28.29 5.91 -10.10
CA LEU A 384 29.49 5.96 -9.25
C LEU A 384 30.29 4.66 -9.31
N LEU A 385 29.62 3.49 -9.28
CA LEU A 385 30.27 2.18 -9.40
C LEU A 385 30.91 2.00 -10.77
N ARG A 386 30.19 2.35 -11.85
CA ARG A 386 30.72 2.30 -13.22
C ARG A 386 31.90 3.25 -13.40
N GLU A 387 31.90 4.41 -12.75
CA GLU A 387 33.03 5.33 -12.77
C GLU A 387 34.26 4.73 -12.10
N ALA A 388 34.09 4.12 -10.93
CA ALA A 388 35.18 3.46 -10.22
C ALA A 388 35.78 2.28 -11.01
N LEU A 389 35.00 1.64 -11.88
CA LEU A 389 35.45 0.60 -12.81
C LEU A 389 36.01 1.12 -14.14
N GLY A 390 36.01 2.44 -14.37
CA GLY A 390 36.41 3.02 -15.65
C GLY A 390 35.42 2.74 -16.80
N GLN A 391 34.21 2.29 -16.49
CA GLN A 391 33.15 1.96 -17.44
C GLN A 391 32.15 3.11 -17.65
N ARG A 392 32.23 4.19 -16.86
CA ARG A 392 31.35 5.35 -17.02
C ARG A 392 31.73 6.13 -18.27
N LYS A 393 30.88 6.04 -19.30
CA LYS A 393 30.94 6.92 -20.47
C LYS A 393 30.46 8.32 -20.10
N LYS A 394 31.18 9.34 -20.56
CA LYS A 394 30.77 10.75 -20.45
C LYS A 394 30.07 11.15 -21.74
N TYR A 395 28.73 11.03 -21.78
CA TYR A 395 27.95 11.33 -22.99
C TYR A 395 27.98 12.82 -23.36
N PHE A 396 28.12 13.68 -22.35
CA PHE A 396 28.30 15.11 -22.49
C PHE A 396 29.05 15.64 -21.26
N GLN A 397 29.62 16.84 -21.39
CA GLN A 397 30.22 17.57 -20.30
C GLN A 397 29.56 18.94 -20.21
N LEU A 398 29.08 19.35 -19.04
CA LEU A 398 28.74 20.75 -18.85
C LEU A 398 30.00 21.56 -18.59
N LEU A 399 30.10 22.69 -19.29
CA LEU A 399 31.16 23.70 -19.13
C LEU A 399 30.75 24.84 -18.18
N GLY A 400 29.45 25.10 -18.04
CA GLY A 400 28.91 26.03 -17.04
C GLY A 400 27.44 26.35 -17.29
N PHE A 401 26.80 26.93 -16.27
CA PHE A 401 25.43 27.46 -16.38
C PHE A 401 25.35 28.86 -15.76
N ARG A 402 24.31 29.59 -16.13
CA ARG A 402 23.87 30.83 -15.51
C ARG A 402 22.35 30.79 -15.41
N VAL A 403 21.83 31.00 -14.21
CA VAL A 403 20.39 31.14 -13.99
C VAL A 403 20.09 32.56 -13.56
N ILE A 404 19.11 33.17 -14.21
CA ILE A 404 18.57 34.49 -13.86
C ILE A 404 17.13 34.25 -13.44
N ASP A 405 16.79 34.62 -12.21
CA ASP A 405 15.41 34.57 -11.72
C ASP A 405 14.96 35.99 -11.39
N GLN A 406 14.12 36.55 -12.26
CA GLN A 406 13.75 37.96 -12.19
C GLN A 406 12.26 38.13 -11.86
N LYS A 407 11.97 38.84 -10.78
CA LYS A 407 10.61 39.32 -10.46
C LYS A 407 10.53 40.82 -10.72
N VAL A 408 9.74 41.21 -11.72
CA VAL A 408 9.65 42.61 -12.18
C VAL A 408 8.71 43.42 -11.28
N ALA A 409 7.61 42.83 -10.82
CA ALA A 409 6.64 43.44 -9.92
C ALA A 409 6.13 42.44 -8.87
N GLU A 410 5.59 42.95 -7.76
CA GLU A 410 5.07 42.13 -6.65
C GLU A 410 3.95 41.17 -7.11
N ASP A 411 3.07 41.65 -8.00
CA ASP A 411 1.93 40.89 -8.50
C ASP A 411 2.24 39.98 -9.71
N GLU A 412 3.47 40.02 -10.23
CA GLU A 412 3.89 39.19 -11.37
C GLU A 412 4.67 37.96 -10.92
N PRO A 413 4.47 36.78 -11.55
CA PRO A 413 5.29 35.63 -11.27
C PRO A 413 6.75 35.90 -11.66
N PRO A 414 7.73 35.33 -10.95
CA PRO A 414 9.13 35.41 -11.37
C PRO A 414 9.33 34.77 -12.75
N ILE A 415 10.31 35.29 -13.50
CA ILE A 415 10.70 34.83 -14.82
C ILE A 415 12.10 34.19 -14.71
N PRO A 416 12.18 32.86 -14.59
CA PRO A 416 13.44 32.16 -14.50
C PRO A 416 13.92 31.73 -15.89
N GLU A 417 15.13 32.14 -16.23
CA GLU A 417 15.86 31.72 -17.42
C GLU A 417 17.16 31.02 -17.03
N ALA A 418 17.40 29.84 -17.60
CA ALA A 418 18.68 29.16 -17.48
C ALA A 418 19.40 29.17 -18.83
N THR A 419 20.63 29.67 -18.82
CA THR A 419 21.59 29.58 -19.91
C THR A 419 22.63 28.53 -19.58
N ILE A 420 22.92 27.59 -20.48
CA ILE A 420 23.91 26.53 -20.28
C ILE A 420 24.92 26.46 -21.42
N ARG A 421 26.12 25.97 -21.11
CA ARG A 421 27.16 25.58 -22.07
C ARG A 421 27.53 24.13 -21.87
N VAL A 422 27.30 23.28 -22.88
CA VAL A 422 27.65 21.86 -22.84
C VAL A 422 28.57 21.49 -24.00
N HIS A 423 29.53 20.61 -23.74
CA HIS A 423 30.32 19.93 -24.75
C HIS A 423 29.71 18.55 -25.02
N VAL A 424 29.26 18.30 -26.25
CA VAL A 424 28.61 17.05 -26.65
C VAL A 424 28.93 16.74 -28.11
N GLY A 425 29.30 15.49 -28.40
CA GLY A 425 29.65 15.04 -29.76
C GLY A 425 30.75 15.89 -30.42
N GLY A 426 31.74 16.35 -29.66
CA GLY A 426 32.83 17.20 -30.14
C GLY A 426 32.48 18.68 -30.34
N ASN A 427 31.23 19.10 -30.06
CA ASN A 427 30.76 20.47 -30.24
C ASN A 427 30.47 21.14 -28.89
N GLU A 428 30.78 22.43 -28.79
CA GLU A 428 30.25 23.28 -27.72
C GLU A 428 28.88 23.83 -28.12
N VAL A 429 27.88 23.59 -27.28
CA VAL A 429 26.50 24.04 -27.47
C VAL A 429 26.16 25.02 -26.36
N HIS A 430 25.76 26.23 -26.77
CA HIS A 430 25.30 27.29 -25.88
C HIS A 430 23.82 27.55 -26.14
N THR A 431 22.97 27.34 -25.14
CA THR A 431 21.51 27.50 -25.26
C THR A 431 20.90 28.05 -23.98
N ALA A 432 19.67 28.56 -24.09
CA ALA A 432 18.86 28.99 -22.97
C ALA A 432 17.41 28.49 -23.07
N ALA A 433 16.75 28.40 -21.92
CA ALA A 433 15.33 28.10 -21.79
C ALA A 433 14.70 28.82 -20.60
N ILE A 434 13.40 29.12 -20.73
CA ILE A 434 12.57 29.69 -19.67
C ILE A 434 11.78 28.57 -18.98
N GLY A 435 11.69 28.62 -17.66
CA GLY A 435 11.00 27.66 -16.82
C GLY A 435 9.87 28.26 -16.00
N LYS A 436 9.18 27.41 -15.22
CA LYS A 436 8.31 27.85 -14.12
C LYS A 436 9.07 28.08 -12.80
N GLY A 437 10.37 27.80 -12.80
CA GLY A 437 11.31 27.94 -11.70
C GLY A 437 12.74 27.76 -12.24
N PRO A 438 13.78 28.14 -11.46
CA PRO A 438 15.18 28.06 -11.89
C PRO A 438 15.59 26.64 -12.31
N VAL A 439 15.18 25.63 -11.54
CA VAL A 439 15.48 24.22 -11.84
C VAL A 439 14.74 23.72 -13.08
N ASN A 440 13.48 24.11 -13.27
CA ASN A 440 12.74 23.75 -14.49
C ASN A 440 13.32 24.42 -15.74
N ALA A 441 13.79 25.65 -15.62
CA ALA A 441 14.49 26.33 -16.71
C ALA A 441 15.78 25.57 -17.08
N LEU A 442 16.52 25.13 -16.07
CA LEU A 442 17.77 24.38 -16.21
C LEU A 442 17.55 23.02 -16.90
N ASP A 443 16.58 22.25 -16.43
CA ASP A 443 16.16 20.97 -17.02
C ASP A 443 15.78 21.13 -18.50
N LYS A 444 14.91 22.10 -18.82
CA LYS A 444 14.54 22.40 -20.20
C LYS A 444 15.73 22.82 -21.06
N ALA A 445 16.65 23.61 -20.53
CA ALA A 445 17.84 24.05 -21.26
C ALA A 445 18.75 22.86 -21.58
N LEU A 446 18.94 21.95 -20.62
CA LEU A 446 19.69 20.70 -20.76
C LEU A 446 19.09 19.81 -21.83
N LEU A 447 17.79 19.49 -21.72
CA LEU A 447 17.10 18.68 -22.72
C LEU A 447 17.18 19.35 -24.10
N LYS A 448 16.93 20.66 -24.20
CA LYS A 448 17.05 21.41 -25.46
C LYS A 448 18.44 21.31 -26.09
N ALA A 449 19.53 21.33 -25.30
CA ALA A 449 20.89 21.18 -25.81
C ALA A 449 21.19 19.76 -26.30
N LEU A 450 20.69 18.75 -25.58
CA LEU A 450 21.10 17.36 -25.74
C LEU A 450 20.20 16.56 -26.68
N THR A 451 18.89 16.86 -26.78
CA THR A 451 17.92 16.10 -27.59
C THR A 451 18.30 16.06 -29.07
N ARG A 452 19.00 17.08 -29.60
CA ARG A 452 19.52 17.05 -30.97
C ARG A 452 20.53 15.91 -31.21
N PHE A 453 21.32 15.59 -30.19
CA PHE A 453 22.35 14.54 -30.25
C PHE A 453 21.78 13.19 -29.79
N TYR A 454 20.82 13.23 -28.87
CA TYR A 454 20.19 12.05 -28.28
C TYR A 454 18.65 12.18 -28.30
N PRO A 455 17.97 11.85 -29.43
CA PRO A 455 16.54 12.08 -29.59
C PRO A 455 15.65 11.39 -28.55
N ARG A 456 16.06 10.22 -28.02
CA ARG A 456 15.32 9.46 -27.00
C ARG A 456 15.15 10.22 -25.67
N LEU A 457 15.96 11.26 -25.42
CA LEU A 457 15.76 12.15 -24.27
C LEU A 457 14.41 12.88 -24.29
N ALA A 458 13.73 12.95 -25.44
CA ALA A 458 12.37 13.49 -25.52
C ALA A 458 11.32 12.65 -24.75
N GLU A 459 11.61 11.38 -24.47
CA GLU A 459 10.75 10.47 -23.69
C GLU A 459 10.93 10.62 -22.17
N MET A 460 12.03 11.26 -21.75
CA MET A 460 12.39 11.43 -20.35
C MET A 460 11.60 12.58 -19.72
N ARG A 461 11.08 12.36 -18.52
CA ARG A 461 10.42 13.37 -17.69
C ARG A 461 10.87 13.29 -16.24
N LEU A 462 10.88 14.43 -15.56
CA LEU A 462 11.06 14.53 -14.11
C LEU A 462 9.70 14.30 -13.43
N GLU A 463 9.58 13.24 -12.61
CA GLU A 463 8.33 12.86 -11.93
C GLU A 463 8.25 13.37 -10.49
N ASP A 464 9.36 13.40 -9.75
CA ASP A 464 9.41 13.90 -8.37
C ASP A 464 10.69 14.71 -8.12
N TYR A 465 10.57 15.73 -7.27
CA TYR A 465 11.67 16.63 -6.91
C TYR A 465 11.57 16.98 -5.43
N LYS A 466 12.57 16.58 -4.64
CA LYS A 466 12.61 16.77 -3.19
C LYS A 466 13.89 17.48 -2.77
N VAL A 467 13.72 18.55 -2.00
CA VAL A 467 14.83 19.30 -1.40
C VAL A 467 14.78 19.11 0.11
N ARG A 468 15.93 18.80 0.70
CA ARG A 468 16.12 18.68 2.14
C ARG A 468 17.28 19.58 2.54
N VAL A 469 17.01 20.57 3.37
CA VAL A 469 18.07 21.34 4.05
C VAL A 469 18.65 20.46 5.15
N LEU A 470 19.97 20.33 5.19
CA LEU A 470 20.65 19.46 6.15
C LEU A 470 20.92 20.23 7.47
N PRO A 471 20.67 19.61 8.65
CA PRO A 471 20.69 20.32 9.93
C PRO A 471 22.05 20.92 10.32
N ASP A 472 23.14 20.40 9.78
CA ASP A 472 24.52 20.70 10.21
C ASP A 472 25.06 22.04 9.67
N SER A 473 24.20 23.01 9.36
CA SER A 473 24.61 24.20 8.62
C SER A 473 23.85 25.49 9.00
N GLU A 474 24.56 26.63 8.93
CA GLU A 474 24.07 27.94 9.38
C GLU A 474 23.00 28.51 8.43
N GLY A 475 21.72 28.29 8.75
CA GLY A 475 20.59 29.00 8.16
C GLY A 475 20.53 28.93 6.63
N THR A 476 20.52 30.10 5.96
CA THR A 476 20.45 30.20 4.49
C THR A 476 21.74 29.79 3.77
N GLY A 477 22.85 29.60 4.49
CA GLY A 477 24.09 29.04 3.97
C GLY A 477 24.14 27.51 4.06
N GLY A 478 22.98 26.88 4.21
CA GLY A 478 22.89 25.48 4.54
C GLY A 478 23.18 24.54 3.37
N THR A 479 23.80 23.39 3.65
CA THR A 479 23.92 22.33 2.63
C THR A 479 22.54 21.78 2.32
N VAL A 480 22.20 21.72 1.03
CA VAL A 480 20.95 21.16 0.55
C VAL A 480 21.21 19.85 -0.19
N ARG A 481 20.40 18.84 0.12
CA ARG A 481 20.29 17.62 -0.67
C ARG A 481 19.08 17.71 -1.59
N VAL A 482 19.30 17.47 -2.87
CA VAL A 482 18.27 17.35 -3.89
C VAL A 482 18.18 15.90 -4.33
N LEU A 483 16.98 15.32 -4.19
CA LEU A 483 16.63 14.00 -4.70
C LEU A 483 15.63 14.18 -5.83
N ILE A 484 15.91 13.60 -6.99
CA ILE A 484 15.00 13.63 -8.12
C ILE A 484 14.63 12.22 -8.56
N GLU A 485 13.38 12.02 -8.95
CA GLU A 485 12.92 10.81 -9.62
C GLU A 485 12.56 11.16 -11.06
N SER A 486 13.19 10.47 -12.01
CA SER A 486 12.93 10.61 -13.44
C SER A 486 12.37 9.31 -13.99
N ALA A 487 11.61 9.43 -15.08
CA ALA A 487 11.02 8.29 -15.74
C ALA A 487 11.04 8.47 -17.26
N ASP A 488 11.03 7.33 -17.96
CA ASP A 488 10.65 7.24 -19.37
C ASP A 488 9.37 6.42 -19.50
N ASN A 489 9.15 5.77 -20.65
CA ASN A 489 8.01 4.89 -20.85
C ASN A 489 8.19 3.51 -20.20
N ASP A 490 9.42 3.11 -19.92
CA ASP A 490 9.77 1.74 -19.53
C ASP A 490 10.18 1.63 -18.06
N SER A 491 10.65 2.72 -17.45
CA SER A 491 11.34 2.66 -16.18
C SER A 491 11.35 3.97 -15.40
N ARG A 492 11.66 3.87 -14.11
CA ARG A 492 11.89 5.00 -13.19
C ARG A 492 13.23 4.85 -12.51
N TRP A 493 13.90 5.97 -12.26
CA TRP A 493 15.18 6.00 -11.56
C TRP A 493 15.33 7.27 -10.73
N GLY A 494 16.03 7.13 -9.61
CA GLY A 494 16.33 8.23 -8.71
C GLY A 494 17.79 8.64 -8.77
N THR A 495 18.06 9.95 -8.71
CA THR A 495 19.41 10.51 -8.59
C THR A 495 19.47 11.57 -7.50
N VAL A 496 20.69 11.87 -7.05
CA VAL A 496 20.93 12.78 -5.93
C VAL A 496 22.04 13.78 -6.24
N GLY A 497 21.89 14.99 -5.73
CA GLY A 497 22.93 16.01 -5.74
C GLY A 497 22.95 16.75 -4.41
N VAL A 498 24.13 17.24 -4.03
CA VAL A 498 24.33 17.94 -2.75
C VAL A 498 25.28 19.10 -2.95
N SER A 499 24.85 20.27 -2.49
CA SER A 499 25.62 21.50 -2.56
C SER A 499 25.09 22.50 -1.54
N PHE A 500 25.84 23.56 -1.24
CA PHE A 500 25.33 24.73 -0.54
C PHE A 500 24.38 25.57 -1.42
N ASP A 501 24.46 25.37 -2.75
CA ASP A 501 23.58 26.01 -3.72
C ASP A 501 22.55 24.99 -4.26
N ILE A 502 21.26 25.31 -4.09
CA ILE A 502 20.15 24.48 -4.56
C ILE A 502 20.15 24.25 -6.08
N ILE A 503 20.61 25.21 -6.87
CA ILE A 503 20.70 25.10 -8.32
C ILE A 503 21.83 24.14 -8.67
N GLU A 504 22.98 24.23 -7.99
CA GLU A 504 24.10 23.30 -8.17
C GLU A 504 23.77 21.87 -7.71
N ALA A 505 23.05 21.71 -6.58
CA ALA A 505 22.60 20.39 -6.13
C ALA A 505 21.59 19.79 -7.13
N SER A 506 20.66 20.60 -7.64
CA SER A 506 19.71 20.17 -8.68
C SER A 506 20.42 19.81 -9.97
N TRP A 507 21.44 20.60 -10.32
CA TRP A 507 22.29 20.40 -11.47
C TRP A 507 22.95 19.02 -11.44
N GLN A 508 23.63 18.67 -10.34
CA GLN A 508 24.28 17.37 -10.17
C GLN A 508 23.30 16.22 -10.37
N ALA A 509 22.12 16.30 -9.74
CA ALA A 509 21.10 15.28 -9.82
C ALA A 509 20.56 15.12 -11.26
N LEU A 510 20.30 16.23 -11.96
CA LEU A 510 19.82 16.23 -13.36
C LEU A 510 20.85 15.62 -14.31
N VAL A 511 22.13 15.97 -14.16
CA VAL A 511 23.21 15.42 -14.99
C VAL A 511 23.34 13.92 -14.83
N ASP A 512 23.34 13.43 -13.60
CA ASP A 512 23.35 11.99 -13.34
C ASP A 512 22.12 11.32 -13.95
N SER A 513 20.94 11.94 -13.83
CA SER A 513 19.70 11.38 -14.36
C SER A 513 19.73 11.24 -15.89
N ILE A 514 20.21 12.27 -16.59
CA ILE A 514 20.34 12.24 -18.06
C ILE A 514 21.42 11.26 -18.49
N ASN A 515 22.59 11.24 -17.82
CA ASN A 515 23.64 10.26 -18.14
C ASN A 515 23.15 8.83 -17.91
N TYR A 516 22.34 8.59 -16.89
CA TYR A 516 21.74 7.28 -16.63
C TYR A 516 20.77 6.85 -17.72
N LYS A 517 19.89 7.75 -18.19
CA LYS A 517 19.00 7.49 -19.32
C LYS A 517 19.78 7.13 -20.58
N LEU A 518 20.80 7.91 -20.92
CA LEU A 518 21.65 7.65 -22.10
C LEU A 518 22.40 6.32 -22.00
N PHE A 519 22.89 5.99 -20.79
CA PHE A 519 23.49 4.69 -20.52
C PHE A 519 22.52 3.54 -20.74
N LYS A 520 21.28 3.65 -20.25
CA LYS A 520 20.26 2.64 -20.47
C LYS A 520 19.87 2.47 -21.94
N ASP A 521 19.74 3.58 -22.67
CA ASP A 521 19.39 3.54 -24.08
C ASP A 521 20.45 2.84 -24.93
N GLU A 522 21.73 3.01 -24.59
CA GLU A 522 22.85 2.31 -25.22
C GLU A 522 22.77 0.80 -24.95
N GLN A 523 22.52 0.39 -23.70
CA GLN A 523 22.38 -1.03 -23.33
C GLN A 523 21.18 -1.75 -23.98
N GLN A 524 20.15 -1.02 -24.41
CA GLN A 524 19.00 -1.58 -25.13
C GLN A 524 19.21 -1.64 -26.65
N SER A 525 20.21 -0.91 -27.16
CA SER A 525 20.52 -0.83 -28.59
C SER A 525 21.54 -1.87 -29.05
N ASP A 526 22.28 -2.46 -28.09
CA ASP A 526 23.16 -3.62 -28.24
C ASP A 526 22.39 -4.92 -27.93
#